data_AF-A0A351GJX3-F1
#
_entry.id   AF-A0A351GJX3-F1
#
_cell.length_a   1.000
_cell.length_b   1.000
_cell.length_c   1.000
_cell.angle_alpha   90.00
_cell.angle_beta   90.00
_cell.angle_gamma   90.00
#
_symmetry.space_group_name_H-M   'P 1'
#
loop_
_entity.id
_entity.type
_entity.pdbx_description
1 polymer ?
#
loop_
_entity_poly.entity_id
_entity_poly.type
_entity_poly.pdbx_seq_one_letter_code
_entity_poly.pdbx_strand_id
1 'polypeptide(L)'
;MMQKNLSISNVKSAQKNIYVQMGMFLIVNIVFLSLGALLYQYAAAYNITDFSKPDELFTSIALRHSIPWVGAFFVIGLVAAAYSSADSALTALTTSFCVDFLGYERNGKQTNKKVRRKVHIVFAVVIFFTILLFKQWNNDSVIVELFKVAGFTYGPLLGLFSFGILTKRAVTDSHVLPISLIAIVFTAAYYFGLPYFIDGFKAGFEVIIINGLLTFVLLYADSLVTLKNNNT
;
A
#
# COMPACT_ATOMS: atom_id res chain seq x y z
N MET A 1 2.57 9.61 1.52
CA MET A 1 4.04 9.85 1.65
C MET A 1 4.52 10.95 0.72
N MET A 2 4.22 10.91 -0.59
CA MET A 2 4.70 11.90 -1.56
C MET A 2 4.28 13.35 -1.25
N GLN A 3 3.01 13.57 -0.92
CA GLN A 3 2.48 14.90 -0.58
C GLN A 3 3.21 15.56 0.60
N LYS A 4 3.55 14.79 1.65
CA LYS A 4 4.30 15.30 2.82
C LYS A 4 5.69 15.83 2.45
N ASN A 5 6.37 15.19 1.51
CA ASN A 5 7.69 15.63 1.04
C ASN A 5 7.60 16.89 0.17
N LEU A 6 6.52 17.03 -0.61
CA LEU A 6 6.27 18.21 -1.45
C LEU A 6 5.89 19.47 -0.64
N SER A 7 5.43 19.31 0.60
CA SER A 7 5.13 20.43 1.51
C SER A 7 6.38 21.02 2.20
N ILE A 8 7.57 20.45 1.99
CA ILE A 8 8.82 20.93 2.58
C ILE A 8 9.43 21.98 1.65
N SER A 9 9.75 23.15 2.20
CA SER A 9 10.19 24.33 1.43
C SER A 9 11.54 24.18 0.70
N ASN A 10 12.36 23.21 1.08
CA ASN A 10 13.70 23.01 0.52
C ASN A 10 13.97 21.54 0.19
N VAL A 11 14.54 21.28 -1.00
CA VAL A 11 14.93 19.95 -1.49
C VAL A 11 15.88 19.25 -0.52
N LYS A 12 16.88 19.96 0.03
CA LYS A 12 17.84 19.36 0.99
C LYS A 12 17.13 18.83 2.24
N SER A 13 16.15 19.59 2.74
CA SER A 13 15.35 19.19 3.90
C SER A 13 14.40 18.04 3.56
N ALA A 14 13.82 18.03 2.36
CA ALA A 14 12.98 16.93 1.88
C ALA A 14 13.79 15.62 1.74
N GLN A 15 15.00 15.69 1.19
CA GLN A 15 15.94 14.55 1.12
C GLN A 15 16.31 14.05 2.52
N LYS A 16 16.66 14.95 3.45
CA LYS A 16 16.93 14.57 4.85
C LYS A 16 15.74 13.85 5.47
N ASN A 17 14.52 14.33 5.26
CA ASN A 17 13.31 13.67 5.75
C ASN A 17 13.18 12.23 5.20
N ILE A 18 13.43 12.02 3.91
CA ILE A 18 13.40 10.68 3.29
C ILE A 18 14.47 9.78 3.90
N TYR A 19 15.73 10.23 3.99
CA TYR A 19 16.81 9.41 4.55
C TYR A 19 16.58 9.05 6.02
N VAL A 20 16.13 10.00 6.84
CA VAL A 20 15.81 9.74 8.25
C VAL A 20 14.63 8.77 8.34
N GLN A 21 13.60 8.93 7.50
CA GLN A 21 12.46 8.01 7.46
C GLN A 21 12.89 6.59 7.07
N MET A 22 13.78 6.44 6.08
CA MET A 22 14.33 5.14 5.67
C MET A 22 15.15 4.49 6.81
N GLY A 23 16.01 5.27 7.48
CA GLY A 23 16.79 4.80 8.62
C GLY A 23 15.90 4.36 9.79
N MET A 24 14.92 5.19 10.18
CA MET A 24 13.96 4.83 11.22
C MET A 24 13.12 3.62 10.82
N PHE A 25 12.68 3.51 9.57
CA PHE A 25 11.92 2.37 9.08
C PHE A 25 12.70 1.06 9.27
N LEU A 26 13.98 1.04 8.92
CA LEU A 26 14.83 -0.13 9.10
C LEU A 26 14.96 -0.52 10.58
N ILE A 27 15.26 0.45 11.45
CA ILE A 27 15.42 0.22 12.89
C ILE A 27 14.13 -0.32 13.51
N VAL A 28 12.99 0.31 13.22
CA VAL A 28 11.68 -0.10 13.74
C VAL A 28 11.33 -1.52 13.28
N ASN A 29 11.56 -1.86 12.02
CA ASN A 29 11.31 -3.22 11.53
C ASN A 29 12.15 -4.27 12.26
N ILE A 30 13.45 -4.00 12.47
CA ILE A 30 14.31 -4.93 13.23
C ILE A 30 13.78 -5.13 14.64
N VAL A 31 13.37 -4.06 15.32
CA VAL A 31 12.80 -4.14 16.67
C VAL A 31 11.52 -4.98 16.68
N PHE A 32 10.57 -4.71 15.79
CA PHE A 32 9.30 -5.44 15.74
C PHE A 32 9.44 -6.90 15.29
N LEU A 33 10.35 -7.20 14.36
CA LEU A 33 10.65 -8.57 13.94
C LEU A 33 11.31 -9.37 15.08
N SER A 34 12.28 -8.76 15.76
CA SER A 34 12.94 -9.38 16.92
C SER A 34 11.93 -9.60 18.04
N LEU A 35 11.06 -8.62 18.30
CA LEU A 35 9.97 -8.75 19.27
C LEU A 35 9.02 -9.88 18.90
N GLY A 36 8.60 -9.99 17.63
CA GLY A 36 7.77 -11.10 17.16
C GLY A 36 8.40 -12.46 17.42
N ALA A 37 9.70 -12.62 17.12
CA ALA A 37 10.44 -13.85 17.40
C ALA A 37 10.49 -14.18 18.91
N LEU A 38 10.75 -13.17 19.76
CA LEU A 38 10.74 -13.33 21.21
C LEU A 38 9.35 -13.70 21.75
N LEU A 39 8.29 -13.12 21.21
CA LEU A 39 6.91 -13.43 21.58
C LEU A 39 6.53 -14.88 21.23
N TYR A 40 7.00 -15.39 20.09
CA TYR A 40 6.82 -16.82 19.76
C TYR A 40 7.57 -17.73 20.73
N GLN A 41 8.80 -17.38 21.10
CA GLN A 41 9.56 -18.15 22.10
C GLN A 41 8.89 -18.09 23.48
N TYR A 42 8.38 -16.93 23.88
CA TYR A 42 7.62 -16.76 25.10
C TYR A 42 6.34 -17.62 25.09
N ALA A 43 5.58 -17.58 23.99
CA ALA A 43 4.39 -18.41 23.84
C ALA A 43 4.70 -19.90 23.95
N ALA A 44 5.80 -20.36 23.33
CA ALA A 44 6.25 -21.74 23.45
C ALA A 44 6.67 -22.11 24.88
N ALA A 45 7.40 -21.25 25.57
CA ALA A 45 7.88 -21.50 26.93
C ALA A 45 6.74 -21.60 27.96
N TYR A 46 5.67 -20.81 27.80
CA TYR A 46 4.52 -20.78 28.69
C TYR A 46 3.30 -21.57 28.18
N ASN A 47 3.45 -22.32 27.09
CA ASN A 47 2.38 -23.09 26.43
C ASN A 47 1.13 -22.24 26.12
N ILE A 48 1.34 -21.00 25.65
CA ILE A 48 0.28 -20.09 25.26
C ILE A 48 -0.17 -20.45 23.84
N THR A 49 -1.43 -20.86 23.69
CA THR A 49 -2.03 -21.28 22.41
C THR A 49 -3.32 -20.55 22.09
N ASP A 50 -3.60 -19.43 22.77
CA ASP A 50 -4.88 -18.70 22.69
C ASP A 50 -4.90 -17.65 21.58
N PHE A 51 -4.24 -17.95 20.45
CA PHE A 51 -4.27 -17.16 19.22
C PHE A 51 -4.42 -18.11 18.03
N SER A 52 -5.32 -17.77 17.10
CA SER A 52 -5.57 -18.59 15.90
C SER A 52 -4.77 -18.10 14.71
N LYS A 53 -4.45 -16.80 14.67
CA LYS A 53 -3.70 -16.17 13.58
C LYS A 53 -2.38 -15.58 14.08
N PRO A 54 -1.31 -15.54 13.25
CA PRO A 54 -0.05 -14.89 13.61
C PRO A 54 -0.22 -13.43 14.06
N ASP A 55 -1.14 -12.68 13.45
CA ASP A 55 -1.42 -11.27 13.76
C ASP A 55 -1.97 -11.08 15.19
N GLU A 56 -2.55 -12.12 15.80
CA GLU A 56 -3.15 -12.07 17.13
C GLU A 56 -2.13 -12.30 18.26
N LEU A 57 -0.97 -12.91 17.97
CA LEU A 57 0.04 -13.31 18.96
C LEU A 57 0.38 -12.18 19.94
N PHE A 58 0.75 -11.01 19.42
CA PHE A 58 1.17 -9.89 20.25
C PHE A 58 0.01 -9.39 21.12
N THR A 59 -1.17 -9.24 20.53
CA THR A 59 -2.37 -8.81 21.26
C THR A 59 -2.74 -9.81 22.35
N SER A 60 -2.65 -11.11 22.08
CA SER A 60 -2.97 -12.15 23.07
C SER A 60 -2.02 -12.08 24.27
N ILE A 61 -0.71 -12.05 24.01
CA ILE A 61 0.30 -11.98 25.07
C ILE A 61 0.15 -10.69 25.88
N ALA A 62 -0.02 -9.54 25.21
CA ALA A 62 -0.13 -8.25 25.88
C ALA A 62 -1.40 -8.15 26.75
N LEU A 63 -2.54 -8.66 26.29
CA LEU A 63 -3.81 -8.48 27.01
C LEU A 63 -4.11 -9.58 28.02
N ARG A 64 -3.61 -10.81 27.81
CA ARG A 64 -4.02 -11.99 28.60
C ARG A 64 -2.90 -12.57 29.45
N HIS A 65 -1.64 -12.40 29.04
CA HIS A 65 -0.48 -13.07 29.64
C HIS A 65 0.60 -12.10 30.14
N SER A 66 0.29 -10.80 30.21
CA SER A 66 1.18 -9.76 30.71
C SER A 66 0.55 -8.98 31.87
N ILE A 67 1.37 -8.22 32.59
CA ILE A 67 0.88 -7.36 33.67
C ILE A 67 -0.06 -6.27 33.09
N PRO A 68 -1.13 -5.87 33.81
CA PRO A 68 -2.16 -4.97 33.27
C PRO A 68 -1.63 -3.67 32.65
N TRP A 69 -0.54 -3.10 33.19
CA TRP A 69 0.09 -1.89 32.67
C TRP A 69 0.65 -2.06 31.26
N VAL A 70 1.23 -3.22 30.95
CA VAL A 70 1.77 -3.52 29.60
C VAL A 70 0.62 -3.60 28.60
N GLY A 71 -0.48 -4.27 28.95
CA GLY A 71 -1.69 -4.30 28.13
C GLY A 71 -2.26 -2.89 27.87
N ALA A 72 -2.30 -2.03 28.90
CA ALA A 72 -2.78 -0.66 28.75
C ALA A 72 -1.91 0.17 27.79
N PHE A 73 -0.58 0.17 27.97
CA PHE A 73 0.33 0.87 27.06
C PHE A 73 0.29 0.30 25.65
N PHE A 74 0.13 -1.02 25.50
CA PHE A 74 -0.02 -1.67 24.21
C PHE A 74 -1.26 -1.16 23.47
N VAL A 75 -2.42 -1.12 24.12
CA VAL A 75 -3.66 -0.61 23.51
C VAL A 75 -3.52 0.85 23.12
N ILE A 76 -2.96 1.69 23.99
CA ILE A 76 -2.73 3.12 23.70
C ILE A 76 -1.83 3.27 22.47
N GLY A 77 -0.71 2.55 22.43
CA GLY A 77 0.23 2.60 21.31
C GLY A 77 -0.37 2.07 20.00
N LEU A 78 -1.08 0.95 20.06
CA LEU A 78 -1.77 0.34 18.91
C LEU A 78 -2.81 1.28 18.32
N VAL A 79 -3.67 1.85 19.16
CA VAL A 79 -4.71 2.80 18.73
C VAL A 79 -4.08 4.08 18.17
N ALA A 80 -3.04 4.61 18.81
CA ALA A 80 -2.35 5.81 18.34
C ALA A 80 -1.70 5.60 16.96
N ALA A 81 -1.02 4.47 16.76
CA ALA A 81 -0.38 4.12 15.49
C ALA A 81 -1.42 3.87 14.37
N ALA A 82 -2.48 3.14 14.68
CA ALA A 82 -3.58 2.87 13.74
C ALA A 82 -4.30 4.15 13.34
N TYR A 83 -4.61 5.03 14.31
CA TYR A 83 -5.30 6.29 14.06
C TYR A 83 -4.46 7.23 13.18
N SER A 84 -3.16 7.37 13.46
CA SER A 84 -2.27 8.21 12.65
C SER A 84 -2.19 7.76 11.19
N SER A 85 -2.19 6.45 10.95
CA SER A 85 -2.15 5.87 9.60
C SER A 85 -3.48 6.03 8.87
N ALA A 86 -4.60 5.75 9.56
CA ALA A 86 -5.94 5.86 9.00
C ALA A 86 -6.31 7.31 8.66
N ASP A 87 -5.99 8.27 9.53
CA ASP A 87 -6.24 9.69 9.31
C ASP A 87 -5.48 10.22 8.08
N SER A 88 -4.21 9.83 7.96
CA SER A 88 -3.37 10.19 6.80
C SER A 88 -3.93 9.61 5.50
N ALA A 89 -4.37 8.35 5.51
CA ALA A 89 -4.96 7.69 4.35
C ALA A 89 -6.30 8.34 3.94
N LEU A 90 -7.19 8.57 4.90
CA LEU A 90 -8.50 9.17 4.67
C LEU A 90 -8.38 10.61 4.15
N THR A 91 -7.43 11.38 4.70
CA THR A 91 -7.13 12.74 4.23
C THR A 91 -6.58 12.72 2.81
N ALA A 92 -5.63 11.83 2.49
CA ALA A 92 -5.08 11.70 1.15
C ALA A 92 -6.15 11.33 0.12
N LEU A 93 -7.06 10.41 0.47
CA LEU A 93 -8.16 9.98 -0.39
C LEU A 93 -9.17 11.11 -0.61
N THR A 94 -9.56 11.81 0.46
CA THR A 94 -10.45 12.99 0.39
C THR A 94 -9.86 14.07 -0.52
N THR A 95 -8.57 14.39 -0.35
CA THR A 95 -7.87 15.41 -1.14
C THR A 95 -7.77 14.99 -2.61
N SER A 96 -7.32 13.78 -2.89
CA SER A 96 -7.19 13.28 -4.28
C SER A 96 -8.56 13.26 -4.96
N PHE A 97 -9.62 12.83 -4.29
CA PHE A 97 -10.98 12.88 -4.86
C PHE A 97 -11.45 14.32 -5.14
N CYS A 98 -11.23 15.23 -4.20
CA CYS A 98 -11.64 16.63 -4.35
C CYS A 98 -10.87 17.35 -5.47
N VAL A 99 -9.57 17.08 -5.60
CA VAL A 99 -8.72 17.73 -6.62
C VAL A 99 -8.87 17.07 -7.98
N ASP A 100 -8.77 15.75 -8.05
CA ASP A 100 -8.71 15.02 -9.32
C ASP A 100 -10.09 14.78 -9.94
N PHE A 101 -11.12 14.49 -9.11
CA PHE A 101 -12.47 14.17 -9.63
C PHE A 101 -13.43 15.37 -9.57
N LEU A 102 -13.40 16.18 -8.50
CA LEU A 102 -14.28 17.35 -8.39
C LEU A 102 -13.69 18.62 -9.03
N GLY A 103 -12.41 18.56 -9.42
CA GLY A 103 -11.68 19.64 -10.09
C GLY A 103 -11.43 20.86 -9.20
N TYR A 104 -11.51 20.70 -7.87
CA TYR A 104 -11.14 21.77 -6.96
C TYR A 104 -9.63 22.04 -7.05
N GLU A 105 -9.25 23.31 -6.92
CA GLU A 105 -7.85 23.78 -6.96
C GLU A 105 -7.13 23.66 -8.33
N ARG A 106 -7.48 22.67 -9.17
CA ARG A 106 -6.89 22.49 -10.51
C ARG A 106 -7.36 23.52 -11.55
N ASN A 107 -8.62 23.94 -11.47
CA ASN A 107 -9.25 24.83 -12.46
C ASN A 107 -9.62 26.22 -11.89
N GLY A 108 -8.94 26.67 -10.83
CA GLY A 108 -9.32 27.90 -10.10
C GLY A 108 -10.64 27.80 -9.32
N LYS A 109 -11.28 26.63 -9.33
CA LYS A 109 -12.51 26.34 -8.60
C LYS A 109 -12.20 26.25 -7.11
N GLN A 110 -12.71 27.19 -6.33
CA GLN A 110 -12.47 27.22 -4.89
C GLN A 110 -13.09 26.01 -4.18
N THR A 111 -12.33 25.46 -3.23
CA THR A 111 -12.73 24.28 -2.47
C THR A 111 -13.91 24.58 -1.57
N ASN A 112 -15.05 23.93 -1.83
CA ASN A 112 -16.22 24.03 -0.95
C ASN A 112 -16.02 23.18 0.30
N LYS A 113 -15.84 23.83 1.46
CA LYS A 113 -15.62 23.17 2.76
C LYS A 113 -16.75 22.18 3.13
N LYS A 114 -18.01 22.46 2.77
CA LYS A 114 -19.14 21.57 3.05
C LYS A 114 -19.06 20.29 2.22
N VAL A 115 -18.72 20.41 0.93
CA VAL A 115 -18.54 19.26 0.04
C VAL A 115 -17.36 18.42 0.48
N ARG A 116 -16.21 19.03 0.77
CA ARG A 116 -15.03 18.31 1.27
C ARG A 116 -15.32 17.54 2.55
N ARG A 117 -16.06 18.13 3.50
CA ARG A 117 -16.49 17.43 4.73
C ARG A 117 -17.41 16.25 4.43
N LYS A 118 -18.36 16.40 3.50
CA LYS A 118 -19.22 15.28 3.06
C LYS A 118 -18.40 14.15 2.44
N VAL A 119 -17.49 14.47 1.51
CA VAL A 119 -16.58 13.50 0.88
C VAL A 119 -15.75 12.76 1.94
N HIS A 120 -15.20 13.48 2.91
CA HIS A 120 -14.42 12.89 4.00
C HIS A 120 -15.23 11.89 4.82
N ILE A 121 -16.46 12.26 5.22
CA ILE A 121 -17.36 11.37 5.97
C ILE A 121 -17.75 10.15 5.12
N VAL A 122 -18.06 10.35 3.83
CA VAL A 122 -18.39 9.24 2.91
C VAL A 122 -17.23 8.25 2.84
N PHE A 123 -15.99 8.72 2.66
CA PHE A 123 -14.85 7.81 2.63
C PHE A 123 -14.57 7.14 3.98
N ALA A 124 -14.82 7.82 5.10
CA ALA A 124 -14.70 7.20 6.42
C ALA A 124 -15.69 6.02 6.55
N VAL A 125 -16.94 6.21 6.11
CA VAL A 125 -17.97 5.17 6.09
C VAL A 125 -17.60 4.04 5.13
N VAL A 126 -17.11 4.36 3.92
CA VAL A 126 -16.66 3.35 2.94
C VAL A 126 -15.51 2.52 3.49
N ILE A 127 -14.49 3.14 4.10
CA ILE A 127 -13.37 2.43 4.73
C ILE A 127 -13.87 1.55 5.88
N PHE A 128 -14.77 2.06 6.72
CA PHE A 128 -15.36 1.28 7.81
C PHE A 128 -16.04 0.00 7.32
N PHE A 129 -16.93 0.10 6.31
CA PHE A 129 -17.58 -1.07 5.74
C PHE A 129 -16.60 -1.99 5.01
N THR A 130 -15.59 -1.44 4.33
CA THR A 130 -14.54 -2.25 3.69
C THR A 130 -13.80 -3.10 4.72
N ILE A 131 -13.45 -2.53 5.89
CA ILE A 131 -12.80 -3.27 6.97
C ILE A 131 -13.71 -4.40 7.51
N LEU A 132 -15.02 -4.14 7.68
CA LEU A 132 -15.97 -5.17 8.12
C LEU A 132 -16.10 -6.32 7.11
N LEU A 133 -16.17 -6.01 5.81
CA LEU A 133 -16.23 -7.02 4.75
C LEU A 133 -14.95 -7.85 4.71
N PHE A 134 -13.77 -7.21 4.78
CA PHE A 134 -12.49 -7.90 4.86
C PHE A 134 -12.41 -8.82 6.08
N LYS A 135 -12.91 -8.36 7.24
CA LYS A 135 -12.95 -9.19 8.46
C LYS A 135 -13.81 -10.44 8.27
N GLN A 136 -14.91 -10.35 7.53
CA GLN A 136 -15.81 -11.49 7.32
C GLN A 136 -15.30 -12.48 6.27
N TRP A 137 -14.60 -12.01 5.23
CA TRP A 137 -14.12 -12.86 4.14
C TRP A 137 -12.71 -13.43 4.34
N ASN A 138 -11.87 -12.79 5.17
CA ASN A 138 -10.47 -13.16 5.24
C ASN A 138 -10.18 -14.29 6.26
N ASN A 139 -9.77 -15.45 5.74
CA ASN A 139 -9.30 -16.57 6.56
C ASN A 139 -7.80 -16.49 6.89
N ASP A 140 -7.01 -15.72 6.14
CA ASP A 140 -5.56 -15.56 6.34
C ASP A 140 -5.22 -14.35 7.23
N SER A 141 -3.92 -14.09 7.40
CA SER A 141 -3.41 -12.83 7.98
C SER A 141 -3.89 -11.65 7.14
N VAL A 142 -4.37 -10.59 7.80
CA VAL A 142 -4.88 -9.39 7.12
C VAL A 142 -3.77 -8.70 6.34
N ILE A 143 -2.55 -8.76 6.87
CA ILE A 143 -1.36 -8.15 6.26
C ILE A 143 -1.04 -8.83 4.92
N VAL A 144 -1.09 -10.16 4.86
CA VAL A 144 -0.76 -10.92 3.65
C VAL A 144 -1.76 -10.60 2.52
N GLU A 145 -3.06 -10.62 2.82
CA GLU A 145 -4.08 -10.34 1.80
C GLU A 145 -4.04 -8.88 1.33
N LEU A 146 -3.77 -7.94 2.25
CA LEU A 146 -3.58 -6.54 1.89
C LEU A 146 -2.40 -6.36 0.92
N PHE A 147 -1.26 -7.00 1.20
CA PHE A 147 -0.10 -6.91 0.31
C PHE A 147 -0.32 -7.62 -1.03
N LYS A 148 -1.09 -8.70 -1.06
CA LYS A 148 -1.48 -9.37 -2.30
C LYS A 148 -2.29 -8.44 -3.21
N VAL A 149 -3.34 -7.80 -2.68
CA VAL A 149 -4.16 -6.84 -3.44
C VAL A 149 -3.32 -5.61 -3.84
N ALA A 150 -2.45 -5.13 -2.94
CA ALA A 150 -1.51 -4.06 -3.24
C ALA A 150 -0.54 -4.43 -4.37
N GLY A 151 -0.09 -5.69 -4.45
CA GLY A 151 0.81 -6.15 -5.52
C GLY A 151 0.21 -5.98 -6.91
N PHE A 152 -1.08 -6.28 -7.09
CA PHE A 152 -1.76 -6.11 -8.37
C PHE A 152 -2.05 -4.65 -8.72
N THR A 153 -2.35 -3.80 -7.73
CA THR A 153 -2.77 -2.41 -7.98
C THR A 153 -1.60 -1.42 -7.99
N TYR A 154 -0.58 -1.63 -7.16
CA TYR A 154 0.62 -0.80 -7.13
C TYR A 154 1.66 -1.19 -8.17
N GLY A 155 1.62 -2.42 -8.70
CA GLY A 155 2.49 -2.85 -9.81
C GLY A 155 2.45 -1.90 -11.01
N PRO A 156 1.28 -1.63 -11.63
CA PRO A 156 1.20 -0.74 -12.77
C PRO A 156 1.61 0.70 -12.45
N LEU A 157 1.26 1.19 -11.25
CA LEU A 157 1.70 2.51 -10.80
C LEU A 157 3.24 2.57 -10.72
N LEU A 158 3.90 1.54 -10.18
CA LEU A 158 5.35 1.44 -10.14
C LEU A 158 5.94 1.49 -11.56
N GLY A 159 5.36 0.75 -12.51
CA GLY A 159 5.79 0.74 -13.91
C GLY A 159 5.64 2.12 -14.57
N LEU A 160 4.49 2.77 -14.39
CA LEU A 160 4.19 4.11 -14.90
C LEU A 160 5.14 5.17 -14.37
N PHE A 161 5.32 5.23 -13.05
CA PHE A 161 6.26 6.19 -12.42
C PHE A 161 7.70 5.92 -12.83
N SER A 162 8.11 4.65 -12.89
CA SER A 162 9.47 4.28 -13.32
C SER A 162 9.70 4.67 -14.78
N PHE A 163 8.72 4.44 -15.66
CA PHE A 163 8.80 4.83 -17.07
C PHE A 163 8.93 6.34 -17.24
N GLY A 164 8.10 7.12 -16.54
CA GLY A 164 8.14 8.58 -16.61
C GLY A 164 9.41 9.22 -16.01
N ILE A 165 10.05 8.56 -15.05
CA ILE A 165 11.30 9.04 -14.44
C ILE A 165 12.53 8.62 -15.26
N LEU A 166 12.57 7.37 -15.74
CA LEU A 166 13.75 6.79 -16.39
C LEU A 166 13.80 7.04 -17.89
N THR A 167 12.69 7.41 -18.52
CA THR A 167 12.62 7.66 -19.97
C THR A 167 12.09 9.06 -20.27
N LYS A 168 12.51 9.62 -21.41
CA LYS A 168 11.99 10.91 -21.94
C LYS A 168 10.95 10.73 -23.03
N ARG A 169 10.43 9.51 -23.20
CA ARG A 169 9.55 9.17 -24.31
C ARG A 169 8.11 9.55 -23.98
N ALA A 170 7.40 10.09 -24.96
CA ALA A 170 5.98 10.31 -24.84
C ALA A 170 5.23 8.99 -25.08
N VAL A 171 4.14 8.82 -24.35
CA VAL A 171 3.17 7.73 -24.52
C VAL A 171 1.82 8.38 -24.78
N THR A 172 0.97 7.72 -25.54
CA THR A 172 -0.40 8.20 -25.74
C THR A 172 -1.23 7.94 -24.47
N ASP A 173 -1.81 8.99 -23.88
CA ASP A 173 -2.60 8.90 -22.64
C ASP A 173 -3.70 7.82 -22.69
N SER A 174 -4.31 7.63 -23.86
CA SER A 174 -5.36 6.63 -24.08
C SER A 174 -4.85 5.18 -23.93
N HIS A 175 -3.57 4.90 -24.20
CA HIS A 175 -3.00 3.55 -24.11
C HIS A 175 -2.58 3.16 -22.69
N VAL A 176 -2.39 4.13 -21.79
CA VAL A 176 -1.92 3.90 -20.42
C VAL A 176 -2.87 2.97 -19.64
N LEU A 177 -4.18 3.21 -19.73
CA LEU A 177 -5.18 2.41 -19.02
C LEU A 177 -5.27 0.97 -19.57
N PRO A 178 -5.40 0.73 -20.89
CA PRO A 178 -5.32 -0.61 -21.47
C PRO A 178 -4.04 -1.36 -21.11
N ILE A 179 -2.87 -0.71 -21.22
CA ILE A 179 -1.57 -1.33 -20.90
C ILE A 179 -1.53 -1.78 -19.44
N SER A 180 -2.00 -0.92 -18.52
CA SER A 180 -2.04 -1.24 -17.09
C SER A 180 -2.98 -2.42 -16.80
N LEU A 181 -4.14 -2.48 -17.44
CA LEU A 181 -5.08 -3.59 -17.28
C LEU A 181 -4.52 -4.89 -17.86
N ILE A 182 -3.86 -4.83 -19.02
CA ILE A 182 -3.18 -5.97 -19.62
C ILE A 182 -2.11 -6.49 -18.66
N ALA A 183 -1.29 -5.62 -18.08
CA ALA A 183 -0.26 -6.02 -17.13
C ALA A 183 -0.86 -6.71 -15.88
N ILE A 184 -1.97 -6.20 -15.35
CA ILE A 184 -2.70 -6.85 -14.24
C ILE A 184 -3.19 -8.24 -14.65
N VAL A 185 -3.82 -8.38 -15.81
CA VAL A 185 -4.37 -9.66 -16.29
C VAL A 185 -3.26 -10.70 -16.48
N PHE A 186 -2.15 -10.33 -17.10
CA PHE A 186 -0.99 -11.23 -17.26
C PHE A 186 -0.38 -11.61 -15.91
N THR A 187 -0.27 -10.66 -14.98
CA THR A 187 0.24 -10.95 -13.64
C THR A 187 -0.73 -11.83 -12.86
N ALA A 188 -2.05 -11.67 -13.04
CA ALA A 188 -3.05 -12.55 -12.45
C ALA A 188 -2.96 -13.97 -13.04
N ALA A 189 -2.76 -14.08 -14.36
CA ALA A 189 -2.51 -15.37 -15.00
C ALA A 189 -1.24 -16.04 -14.49
N TYR A 190 -0.17 -15.29 -14.23
CA TYR A 190 1.02 -15.80 -13.54
C TYR A 190 0.69 -16.28 -12.12
N TYR A 191 0.03 -15.45 -11.32
CA TYR A 191 -0.26 -15.74 -9.91
C TYR A 191 -1.16 -16.97 -9.72
N PHE A 192 -2.24 -17.05 -10.51
CA PHE A 192 -3.20 -18.15 -10.43
C PHE A 192 -2.82 -19.35 -11.29
N GLY A 193 -2.12 -19.14 -12.41
CA GLY A 193 -1.83 -20.19 -13.39
C GLY A 193 -0.60 -21.03 -13.08
N LEU A 194 0.53 -20.42 -12.68
CA LEU A 194 1.77 -21.16 -12.44
C LEU A 194 1.66 -22.28 -11.39
N PRO A 195 0.90 -22.13 -10.29
CA PRO A 195 0.70 -23.20 -9.31
C PRO A 195 0.08 -24.48 -9.90
N TYR A 196 -0.62 -24.40 -11.04
CA TYR A 196 -1.15 -25.58 -11.73
C TYR A 196 -0.11 -26.29 -12.61
N PHE A 197 0.96 -25.59 -13.00
CA PHE A 197 2.01 -26.13 -13.87
C PHE A 197 3.26 -26.57 -13.11
N ILE A 198 3.52 -25.99 -11.94
CA ILE A 198 4.71 -26.25 -11.14
C ILE A 198 4.27 -26.59 -9.71
N ASP A 199 4.36 -27.87 -9.36
CA ASP A 199 4.06 -28.34 -8.02
C ASP A 199 4.96 -27.66 -6.98
N GLY A 200 4.33 -27.07 -5.96
CA GLY A 200 5.01 -26.35 -4.89
C GLY A 200 5.31 -24.88 -5.17
N PHE A 201 4.99 -24.36 -6.37
CA PHE A 201 5.16 -22.95 -6.68
C PHE A 201 4.11 -22.09 -5.95
N LYS A 202 4.57 -21.08 -5.21
CA LYS A 202 3.72 -20.09 -4.55
C LYS A 202 4.19 -18.70 -4.92
N ALA A 203 3.38 -18.02 -5.72
CA ALA A 203 3.62 -16.63 -6.02
C ALA A 203 3.48 -15.77 -4.75
N GLY A 204 4.49 -14.97 -4.46
CA GLY A 204 4.59 -14.11 -3.30
C GLY A 204 4.50 -12.63 -3.68
N PHE A 205 5.25 -11.80 -2.96
CA PHE A 205 5.25 -10.35 -3.15
C PHE A 205 5.97 -9.91 -4.44
N GLU A 206 6.69 -10.80 -5.12
CA GLU A 206 7.34 -10.52 -6.40
C GLU A 206 6.36 -10.13 -7.51
N VAL A 207 5.08 -10.46 -7.35
CA VAL A 207 3.95 -9.99 -8.18
C VAL A 207 4.03 -8.49 -8.46
N ILE A 208 4.40 -7.67 -7.47
CA ILE A 208 4.47 -6.22 -7.65
C ILE A 208 5.59 -5.81 -8.62
N ILE A 209 6.74 -6.49 -8.55
CA ILE A 209 7.90 -6.23 -9.39
C ILE A 209 7.63 -6.72 -10.80
N ILE A 210 7.07 -7.93 -10.94
CA ILE A 210 6.69 -8.51 -12.24
C ILE A 210 5.68 -7.61 -12.95
N ASN A 211 4.62 -7.20 -12.25
CA ASN A 211 3.59 -6.33 -12.80
C ASN A 211 4.14 -4.95 -13.18
N GLY A 212 4.98 -4.36 -12.32
CA GLY A 212 5.62 -3.08 -12.61
C GLY A 212 6.58 -3.14 -13.80
N LEU A 213 7.37 -4.20 -13.91
CA LEU A 213 8.27 -4.42 -15.04
C LEU A 213 7.47 -4.66 -16.33
N LEU A 214 6.42 -5.47 -16.28
CA LEU A 214 5.57 -5.74 -17.44
C LEU A 214 4.91 -4.45 -17.95
N THR A 215 4.37 -3.64 -17.03
CA THR A 215 3.81 -2.33 -17.35
C THR A 215 4.85 -1.41 -17.99
N PHE A 216 6.07 -1.34 -17.43
CA PHE A 216 7.16 -0.55 -18.00
C PHE A 216 7.53 -1.00 -19.42
N VAL A 217 7.66 -2.32 -19.64
CA VAL A 217 8.03 -2.89 -20.95
C VAL A 217 6.95 -2.62 -21.99
N LEU A 218 5.68 -2.77 -21.63
CA LEU A 218 4.56 -2.50 -22.54
C LEU A 218 4.49 -1.01 -22.92
N LEU A 219 4.69 -0.09 -21.96
CA LEU A 219 4.79 1.35 -22.23
C LEU A 219 5.98 1.68 -23.14
N TYR A 220 7.11 1.01 -22.91
CA TYR A 220 8.30 1.19 -23.74
C TYR A 220 8.06 0.70 -25.17
N ALA A 221 7.40 -0.45 -25.36
CA ALA A 221 7.02 -0.96 -26.66
C ALA A 221 6.04 -0.01 -27.37
N ASP A 222 5.01 0.47 -26.69
CA ASP A 222 4.06 1.44 -27.24
C ASP A 222 4.77 2.72 -27.70
N SER A 223 5.69 3.25 -26.87
CA SER A 223 6.45 4.46 -27.22
C SER A 223 7.29 4.33 -28.49
N LEU A 224 7.77 3.12 -28.83
CA LEU A 224 8.50 2.87 -30.08
C LEU A 224 7.58 2.95 -31.29
N VAL A 225 6.34 2.46 -31.15
CA VAL A 225 5.32 2.48 -32.22
C VAL A 225 4.83 3.91 -32.45
N THR A 226 4.57 4.68 -31.38
CA THR A 226 4.14 6.07 -31.49
C THR A 226 5.20 6.96 -32.15
N LEU A 227 6.48 6.78 -31.82
CA LEU A 227 7.58 7.52 -32.46
C LEU A 227 7.70 7.20 -33.95
N LYS A 228 7.41 5.96 -34.36
CA LYS A 228 7.43 5.56 -35.77
C LYS A 228 6.31 6.25 -36.56
N ASN A 229 5.11 6.35 -36.00
CA ASN A 229 3.96 7.00 -36.66
C ASN A 229 4.07 8.52 -36.73
N ASN A 230 4.79 9.17 -35.82
CA ASN A 230 4.99 10.63 -35.85
C ASN A 230 6.12 11.08 -36.81
N ASN A 231 6.96 10.15 -37.28
CA ASN A 231 8.07 10.42 -38.20
C ASN A 231 7.76 10.02 -39.66
N THR A 232 6.52 9.61 -39.95
CA THR A 232 5.99 9.32 -41.29
C THR A 232 4.91 10.33 -41.65
#